data_AF-A0A0T7H0K4-F1
#
_entry.id   AF-A0A0T7H0K4-F1
#
_cell.length_a   1.000
_cell.length_b   1.000
_cell.length_c   1.000
_cell.angle_alpha   90.00
_cell.angle_beta   90.00
_cell.angle_gamma   90.00
#
_symmetry.space_group_name_H-M   'P 1'
#
loop_
_entity.id
_entity.type
_entity.pdbx_description
1 polymer ?
#
loop_
_entity_poly.entity_id
_entity_poly.type
_entity_poly.pdbx_seq_one_letter_code
_entity_poly.pdbx_strand_id
1 'polypeptide(L)'
;MSGQSERVVALAEGWIGTPYRHQGATKGVGCDCIGLIRGIWRELYGEEPETVPAYAPDWAERSGEDRLADAALRLFGPAVPLTEAEQGDVLLFRWRPDCPAKHAGVLVGPQHFIHAYEQSAVTRSALVPSWRRRVAGVHRFPHVIHNPPLLQVEKSTKNCITA
;
A
#
# COMPACT_ATOMS: atom_id res chain seq x y z
N MET A 1 3.19 -4.91 21.72
CA MET A 1 2.59 -5.02 20.38
C MET A 1 1.16 -4.51 20.49
N SER A 2 0.72 -3.64 19.58
CA SER A 2 -0.66 -3.16 19.60
C SER A 2 -1.59 -4.22 19.00
N GLY A 3 -2.84 -4.31 19.44
CA GLY A 3 -3.78 -5.30 18.89
C GLY A 3 -4.02 -5.14 17.37
N GLN A 4 -3.75 -3.94 16.82
CA GLN A 4 -3.86 -3.68 15.39
C GLN A 4 -2.70 -4.29 14.59
N SER A 5 -1.46 -4.24 15.09
CA SER A 5 -0.34 -4.84 14.35
C SER A 5 -0.49 -6.34 14.22
N GLU A 6 -0.89 -7.02 15.30
CA GLU A 6 -1.21 -8.46 15.29
C GLU A 6 -2.31 -8.79 14.29
N ARG A 7 -3.36 -7.96 14.23
CA ARG A 7 -4.44 -8.12 13.26
C ARG A 7 -3.97 -7.93 11.82
N VAL A 8 -3.16 -6.92 11.54
CA VAL A 8 -2.57 -6.70 10.19
C VAL A 8 -1.71 -7.88 9.77
N VAL A 9 -0.88 -8.41 10.67
CA VAL A 9 -0.05 -9.60 10.39
C VAL A 9 -0.94 -10.80 10.09
N ALA A 10 -1.94 -11.08 10.93
CA ALA A 10 -2.87 -12.19 10.71
C ALA A 10 -3.63 -12.07 9.38
N LEU A 11 -4.05 -10.86 9.02
CA LEU A 11 -4.65 -10.58 7.71
C LEU A 11 -3.65 -10.93 6.60
N ALA A 12 -2.45 -10.36 6.62
CA ALA A 12 -1.41 -10.58 5.60
C ALA A 12 -1.06 -12.06 5.43
N GLU A 13 -0.91 -12.82 6.52
CA GLU A 13 -0.69 -14.27 6.50
C GLU A 13 -1.84 -14.99 5.79
N GLY A 14 -3.09 -14.60 6.05
CA GLY A 14 -4.26 -15.16 5.38
C GLY A 14 -4.30 -14.92 3.87
N TRP A 15 -3.56 -13.94 3.35
CA TRP A 15 -3.47 -13.69 1.89
C TRP A 15 -2.46 -14.59 1.18
N ILE A 16 -1.55 -15.25 1.90
CA ILE A 16 -0.53 -16.12 1.31
C ILE A 16 -1.19 -17.16 0.38
N GLY A 17 -0.62 -17.32 -0.81
CA GLY A 17 -1.14 -18.19 -1.86
C GLY A 17 -2.11 -17.52 -2.82
N THR A 18 -2.57 -16.28 -2.56
CA THR A 18 -3.36 -15.51 -3.54
C THR A 18 -2.53 -15.28 -4.81
N PRO A 19 -2.95 -15.73 -6.00
CA PRO A 19 -2.15 -15.59 -7.22
C PRO A 19 -1.82 -14.14 -7.57
N TYR A 20 -0.69 -13.91 -8.24
CA TYR A 20 -0.40 -12.58 -8.74
C TYR A 20 -1.34 -12.19 -9.89
N ARG A 21 -1.97 -11.02 -9.78
CA ARG A 21 -2.79 -10.41 -10.85
C ARG A 21 -2.62 -8.90 -10.80
N HIS A 22 -2.00 -8.33 -11.85
CA HIS A 22 -1.90 -6.88 -12.03
C HIS A 22 -3.28 -6.21 -11.88
N GLN A 23 -3.36 -5.18 -11.02
CA GLN A 23 -4.57 -4.47 -10.58
C GLN A 23 -5.63 -5.31 -9.84
N GLY A 24 -5.38 -6.59 -9.59
CA GLY A 24 -6.25 -7.42 -8.77
C GLY A 24 -6.17 -7.03 -7.30
N ALA A 25 -7.25 -7.24 -6.55
CA ALA A 25 -7.31 -6.97 -5.11
C ALA A 25 -8.24 -7.95 -4.38
N THR A 26 -8.30 -9.21 -4.83
CA THR A 26 -9.25 -10.21 -4.33
C THR A 26 -8.51 -11.44 -3.81
N LYS A 27 -8.65 -11.71 -2.50
CA LYS A 27 -8.01 -12.83 -1.80
C LYS A 27 -8.38 -14.16 -2.43
N GLY A 28 -7.40 -15.04 -2.62
CA GLY A 28 -7.57 -16.35 -3.26
C GLY A 28 -7.83 -16.32 -4.78
N VAL A 29 -8.15 -15.16 -5.36
CA VAL A 29 -8.46 -15.02 -6.80
C VAL A 29 -7.30 -14.35 -7.54
N GLY A 30 -6.81 -13.22 -7.03
CA GLY A 30 -5.69 -12.51 -7.63
C GLY A 30 -5.44 -11.13 -7.04
N CYS A 31 -4.19 -10.80 -6.77
CA CYS A 31 -3.78 -9.44 -6.43
C CYS A 31 -2.35 -9.10 -6.86
N ASP A 32 -2.04 -7.82 -6.94
CA ASP A 32 -0.67 -7.33 -6.97
C ASP A 32 -0.28 -6.70 -5.63
N CYS A 33 0.87 -6.03 -5.56
CA CYS A 33 1.37 -5.49 -4.30
C CYS A 33 0.48 -4.37 -3.74
N ILE A 34 -0.10 -3.53 -4.60
CA ILE A 34 -1.07 -2.49 -4.19
C ILE A 34 -2.38 -3.16 -3.79
N GLY A 35 -2.83 -4.14 -4.56
CA GLY A 35 -4.03 -4.94 -4.28
C GLY A 35 -4.00 -5.70 -2.96
N LEU A 36 -2.84 -6.22 -2.57
CA LEU A 36 -2.63 -6.83 -1.25
C LEU A 36 -2.86 -5.80 -0.12
N ILE A 37 -2.24 -4.62 -0.22
CA ILE A 37 -2.40 -3.56 0.79
C ILE A 37 -3.86 -3.07 0.86
N ARG A 38 -4.51 -2.85 -0.30
CA ARG A 38 -5.94 -2.50 -0.39
C ARG A 38 -6.82 -3.58 0.24
N GLY A 39 -6.52 -4.85 -0.01
CA GLY A 39 -7.25 -5.99 0.53
C GLY A 39 -7.15 -6.08 2.05
N ILE A 40 -5.94 -5.91 2.60
CA ILE A 40 -5.71 -5.86 4.05
C ILE A 40 -6.44 -4.66 4.66
N TRP A 41 -6.37 -3.48 4.04
CA TRP A 41 -7.09 -2.29 4.47
C TRP A 41 -8.61 -2.56 4.54
N ARG A 42 -9.18 -3.16 3.49
CA ARG A 42 -10.60 -3.51 3.45
C ARG A 42 -11.01 -4.52 4.51
N GLU A 43 -10.20 -5.52 4.80
CA GLU A 43 -10.49 -6.47 5.89
C GLU A 43 -10.30 -5.84 7.28
N LEU A 44 -9.41 -4.86 7.42
CA LEU A 44 -9.15 -4.18 8.68
C LEU A 44 -10.24 -3.18 9.04
N TYR A 45 -10.69 -2.39 8.06
CA TYR A 45 -11.57 -1.24 8.25
C TYR A 45 -12.96 -1.35 7.60
N GLY A 46 -13.21 -2.37 6.78
CA GLY A 46 -14.51 -2.63 6.14
C GLY A 46 -14.70 -1.99 4.76
N GLU A 47 -13.86 -1.04 4.37
CA GLU A 47 -13.91 -0.35 3.08
C GLU A 47 -12.50 -0.15 2.51
N GLU A 48 -12.40 0.28 1.25
CA GLU A 48 -11.11 0.65 0.68
C GLU A 48 -10.71 2.09 1.04
N PRO A 49 -9.40 2.42 1.11
CA PRO A 49 -8.97 3.76 1.48
C PRO A 49 -9.39 4.81 0.44
N GLU A 50 -9.33 4.44 -0.84
CA GLU A 50 -9.74 5.25 -1.97
C GLU A 50 -9.86 4.38 -3.22
N THR A 51 -10.45 4.94 -4.28
CA THR A 51 -10.42 4.30 -5.59
C THR A 51 -9.03 4.44 -6.21
N VAL A 52 -8.39 3.33 -6.53
CA VAL A 52 -7.11 3.32 -7.24
C VAL A 52 -7.36 3.29 -8.76
N PRO A 53 -6.96 4.32 -9.53
CA PRO A 53 -7.10 4.32 -10.98
C PRO A 53 -6.30 3.19 -11.63
N ALA A 54 -6.70 2.79 -12.84
CA ALA A 54 -5.91 1.84 -13.61
C ALA A 54 -4.49 2.39 -13.88
N TYR A 55 -3.47 1.56 -13.64
CA TYR A 55 -2.07 1.87 -13.88
C TYR A 55 -1.42 0.83 -14.80
N ALA A 56 -0.54 1.27 -15.70
CA ALA A 56 0.25 0.36 -16.53
C ALA A 56 1.25 -0.45 -15.67
N PRO A 57 1.74 -1.63 -16.08
CA PRO A 57 2.75 -2.36 -15.31
C PRO A 57 4.03 -1.57 -15.03
N ASP A 58 4.41 -0.66 -15.93
CA ASP A 58 5.58 0.23 -15.84
C ASP A 58 5.25 1.64 -15.31
N TRP A 59 4.17 1.74 -14.52
CA TRP A 59 3.65 3.01 -14.01
C TRP A 59 4.69 3.83 -13.23
N ALA A 60 5.56 3.18 -12.47
CA ALA A 60 6.54 3.84 -11.62
C ALA A 60 7.70 4.43 -12.44
N GLU A 61 8.03 3.79 -13.57
CA GLU A 61 9.11 4.19 -14.46
C GLU A 61 8.75 5.39 -15.36
N ARG A 62 7.45 5.65 -15.58
CA ARG A 62 6.97 6.66 -16.54
C ARG A 62 6.53 7.99 -15.93
N SER A 63 6.19 8.03 -14.64
CA SER A 63 5.56 9.21 -14.03
C SER A 63 6.54 10.33 -13.69
N GLY A 64 7.80 10.01 -13.36
CA GLY A 64 8.73 10.97 -12.72
C GLY A 64 8.32 11.35 -11.28
N GLU A 65 7.21 10.81 -10.78
CA GLU A 65 6.59 11.07 -9.48
C GLU A 65 6.60 9.81 -8.62
N ASP A 66 6.84 9.92 -7.31
CA ASP A 66 6.80 8.79 -6.38
C ASP A 66 5.37 8.52 -5.86
N ARG A 67 4.46 8.20 -6.80
CA ARG A 67 3.01 8.06 -6.54
C ARG A 67 2.68 7.09 -5.40
N LEU A 68 3.46 6.03 -5.25
CA LEU A 68 3.26 5.05 -4.18
C LEU A 68 3.70 5.60 -2.82
N ALA A 69 4.81 6.37 -2.78
CA ALA A 69 5.19 7.07 -1.55
C ALA A 69 4.19 8.19 -1.21
N ASP A 70 3.68 8.93 -2.19
CA ASP A 70 2.67 9.97 -1.97
C ASP A 70 1.36 9.38 -1.43
N ALA A 71 0.90 8.27 -2.01
CA ALA A 71 -0.24 7.53 -1.50
C ALA A 71 0.01 7.01 -0.08
N ALA A 72 1.21 6.48 0.19
CA ALA A 72 1.54 6.00 1.53
C ALA A 72 1.56 7.12 2.57
N LEU A 73 2.14 8.28 2.25
CA LEU A 73 2.11 9.46 3.11
C LEU A 73 0.67 9.90 3.42
N ARG A 74 -0.18 9.96 2.40
CA ARG A 74 -1.57 10.41 2.53
C ARG A 74 -2.44 9.44 3.33
N LEU A 75 -2.26 8.13 3.14
CA LEU A 75 -3.12 7.10 3.74
C LEU A 75 -2.64 6.66 5.14
N PHE A 76 -1.32 6.58 5.35
CA PHE A 76 -0.73 6.02 6.56
C PHE A 76 -0.06 7.08 7.44
N GLY A 77 0.14 8.30 6.92
CA GLY A 77 0.88 9.36 7.59
C GLY A 77 2.40 9.29 7.33
N PRO A 78 3.18 10.10 8.08
CA PRO A 78 4.62 10.19 7.91
C PRO A 78 5.32 8.84 8.02
N ALA A 79 6.37 8.65 7.23
CA ALA A 79 7.19 7.45 7.32
C ALA A 79 7.90 7.38 8.67
N VAL A 80 8.04 6.17 9.22
CA VAL A 80 8.84 5.90 10.41
C VAL A 80 10.25 5.44 10.02
N PRO A 81 11.28 5.68 10.85
CA PRO A 81 12.61 5.13 10.63
C PRO A 81 12.57 3.60 10.53
N LEU A 82 13.37 2.99 9.64
CA LEU A 82 13.45 1.53 9.53
C LEU A 82 13.88 0.85 10.84
N THR A 83 14.65 1.55 11.67
CA THR A 83 15.05 1.08 13.02
C THR A 83 13.89 1.02 14.01
N GLU A 84 12.79 1.71 13.73
CA GLU A 84 11.55 1.75 14.51
C GLU A 84 10.40 0.98 13.83
N ALA A 85 10.72 0.25 12.75
CA ALA A 85 9.74 -0.56 12.04
C ALA A 85 9.24 -1.71 12.93
N GLU A 86 7.93 -1.86 12.99
CA GLU A 86 7.25 -2.89 13.75
C GLU A 86 6.52 -3.85 12.82
N GLN A 87 6.22 -5.06 13.32
CA GLN A 87 5.35 -5.96 12.58
C GLN A 87 4.00 -5.29 12.30
N GLY A 88 3.43 -5.55 11.14
CA GLY A 88 2.24 -4.87 10.64
C GLY A 88 2.53 -3.58 9.87
N ASP A 89 3.75 -3.05 9.90
CA ASP A 89 4.10 -1.88 9.09
C ASP A 89 4.21 -2.25 7.60
N VAL A 90 3.81 -1.32 6.73
CA VAL A 90 3.97 -1.38 5.29
C VAL A 90 5.38 -0.93 4.92
N LEU A 91 6.09 -1.78 4.18
CA LEU A 91 7.37 -1.47 3.56
C LEU A 91 7.15 -1.08 2.11
N LEU A 92 7.68 0.07 1.71
CA LEU A 92 7.82 0.44 0.31
C LEU A 92 9.22 0.12 -0.19
N PHE A 93 9.35 -0.28 -1.44
CA PHE A 93 10.65 -0.60 -2.05
C PHE A 93 10.85 0.10 -3.39
N ARG A 94 12.08 0.55 -3.63
CA ARG A 94 12.57 1.08 -4.92
C ARG A 94 13.76 0.27 -5.42
N TRP A 95 13.86 0.06 -6.74
CA TRP A 95 14.95 -0.76 -7.31
C TRP A 95 16.27 -0.02 -7.42
N ARG A 96 16.23 1.31 -7.51
CA ARG A 96 17.39 2.20 -7.47
C ARG A 96 17.08 3.39 -6.55
N PRO A 97 18.10 4.00 -5.90
CA PRO A 97 17.89 5.12 -4.98
C PRO A 97 17.11 6.29 -5.58
N ASP A 98 17.41 6.62 -6.85
CA ASP A 98 16.87 7.77 -7.58
C ASP A 98 15.61 7.44 -8.40
N CYS A 99 14.97 6.29 -8.14
CA CYS A 99 13.74 5.89 -8.80
C CYS A 99 12.57 5.86 -7.80
N PRO A 100 11.34 6.10 -8.27
CA PRO A 100 10.13 5.92 -7.48
C PRO A 100 10.03 4.56 -6.77
N ALA A 101 9.36 4.54 -5.62
CA ALA A 101 8.92 3.30 -5.02
C ALA A 101 7.91 2.61 -5.95
N LYS A 102 8.02 1.28 -6.06
CA LYS A 102 7.20 0.50 -7.00
C LYS A 102 6.73 -0.84 -6.51
N HIS A 103 7.06 -1.16 -5.26
CA HIS A 103 6.66 -2.40 -4.65
C HIS A 103 6.32 -2.16 -3.19
N ALA A 104 5.35 -2.90 -2.68
CA ALA A 104 4.91 -2.82 -1.29
C ALA A 104 4.80 -4.23 -0.67
N GLY A 105 4.97 -4.28 0.65
CA GLY A 105 4.74 -5.48 1.44
C GLY A 105 4.52 -5.14 2.92
N VAL A 106 4.13 -6.13 3.72
CA VAL A 106 3.87 -5.98 5.15
C VAL A 106 4.96 -6.68 5.95
N LEU A 107 5.62 -5.99 6.87
CA LEU A 107 6.58 -6.58 7.79
C LEU A 107 5.85 -7.53 8.75
N VAL A 108 6.26 -8.80 8.83
CA VAL A 108 5.61 -9.83 9.68
C VAL A 108 6.57 -10.46 10.70
N GLY A 109 7.75 -9.86 10.83
CA GLY A 109 8.79 -10.28 11.76
C GLY A 109 10.06 -9.47 11.53
N PRO A 110 11.08 -9.58 12.40
CA PRO A 110 12.31 -8.78 12.30
C PRO A 110 13.07 -8.99 10.98
N GLN A 111 12.82 -10.10 10.29
CA GLN A 111 13.52 -10.51 9.08
C GLN A 111 12.60 -11.03 7.98
N HIS A 112 11.28 -10.80 8.07
CA HIS A 112 10.33 -11.34 7.09
C HIS A 112 9.25 -10.33 6.75
N PHE A 113 8.82 -10.35 5.50
CA PHE A 113 7.71 -9.55 5.01
C PHE A 113 6.85 -10.37 4.05
N ILE A 114 5.58 -10.01 3.96
CA ILE A 114 4.63 -10.60 3.02
C ILE A 114 4.37 -9.62 1.89
N HIS A 115 4.39 -10.12 0.65
CA HIS A 115 4.09 -9.34 -0.53
C HIS A 115 3.48 -10.21 -1.63
N ALA A 116 2.71 -9.60 -2.53
CA ALA A 116 2.35 -10.22 -3.79
C ALA A 116 3.58 -10.22 -4.71
N TYR A 117 4.17 -11.40 -4.95
CA TYR A 117 5.36 -11.51 -5.77
C TYR A 117 4.96 -11.71 -7.24
N GLU A 118 5.47 -10.84 -8.11
CA GLU A 118 5.15 -10.85 -9.54
C GLU A 118 5.39 -12.22 -10.16
N GLN A 119 4.47 -12.67 -11.02
CA GLN A 119 4.49 -13.99 -11.67
C GLN A 119 4.39 -15.19 -10.72
N SER A 120 4.08 -14.97 -9.44
CA SER A 120 3.94 -16.01 -8.42
C SER A 120 2.61 -15.79 -7.67
N ALA A 121 2.68 -15.62 -6.36
CA ALA A 121 1.56 -15.39 -5.47
C ALA A 121 1.97 -14.47 -4.32
N VAL A 122 1.03 -14.13 -3.46
CA VAL A 122 1.34 -13.59 -2.13
C VAL A 122 2.18 -14.62 -1.38
N THR A 123 3.36 -14.20 -0.94
CA THR A 123 4.34 -15.06 -0.29
C THR A 123 5.03 -14.36 0.87
N ARG A 124 5.56 -15.15 1.80
CA ARG A 124 6.42 -14.68 2.89
C ARG A 124 7.87 -14.78 2.44
N SER A 125 8.53 -13.64 2.34
CA SER A 125 9.92 -13.50 1.90
C SER A 125 10.82 -13.09 3.06
N ALA A 126 12.07 -13.55 3.03
CA ALA A 126 13.11 -13.05 3.94
C ALA A 126 13.50 -11.62 3.55
N LEU A 127 13.53 -10.72 4.52
CA LEU A 127 14.01 -9.34 4.39
C LEU A 127 15.55 -9.32 4.47
N VAL A 128 16.18 -9.99 3.51
CA VAL A 128 17.64 -10.08 3.38
C VAL A 128 18.26 -8.71 3.07
N PRO A 129 19.59 -8.51 3.24
CA PRO A 129 20.24 -7.22 3.02
C PRO A 129 19.94 -6.56 1.66
N SER A 130 19.78 -7.35 0.60
CA SER A 130 19.44 -6.86 -0.74
C SER A 130 18.01 -6.27 -0.83
N TRP A 131 17.08 -6.75 -0.03
CA TRP A 131 15.76 -6.14 0.13
C TRP A 131 15.79 -4.96 1.10
N ARG A 132 16.49 -5.09 2.24
CA ARG A 132 16.61 -4.02 3.25
C ARG A 132 17.14 -2.72 2.65
N ARG A 133 18.19 -2.80 1.82
CA ARG A 133 18.79 -1.62 1.18
C ARG A 133 17.89 -0.93 0.15
N ARG A 134 16.76 -1.56 -0.23
CA ARG A 134 15.77 -1.05 -1.18
C ARG A 134 14.56 -0.44 -0.49
N VAL A 135 14.47 -0.53 0.83
CA VAL A 135 13.37 0.08 1.59
C VAL A 135 13.39 1.59 1.34
N ALA A 136 12.32 2.07 0.75
CA ALA A 136 12.09 3.46 0.37
C ALA A 136 11.28 4.22 1.43
N GLY A 137 10.50 3.50 2.23
CA GLY A 137 9.65 4.04 3.28
C GLY A 137 9.05 2.92 4.13
N VAL A 138 8.74 3.26 5.38
CA VAL A 138 8.04 2.39 6.32
C VAL A 138 6.84 3.16 6.86
N HIS A 139 5.65 2.60 6.77
CA HIS A 139 4.41 3.28 7.11
C HIS A 139 3.52 2.41 7.98
N ARG A 140 2.83 3.02 8.95
CA ARG A 140 1.98 2.31 9.91
C ARG A 140 0.52 2.49 9.58
N PHE A 141 -0.26 1.42 9.63
CA PHE A 141 -1.72 1.52 9.51
C PHE A 141 -2.28 2.45 10.59
N PRO A 142 -3.13 3.43 10.25
CA PRO A 142 -3.64 4.39 11.22
C PRO A 142 -4.66 3.75 12.18
N HIS A 143 -4.67 4.17 13.45
CA HIS A 143 -5.68 3.74 14.43
C HIS A 143 -7.05 4.42 14.22
N VAL A 144 -7.03 5.61 13.62
CA VAL A 144 -8.21 6.39 13.23
C VAL A 144 -8.05 6.71 11.76
N ILE A 145 -9.00 6.32 10.91
CA ILE A 145 -9.01 6.77 9.52
C ILE A 145 -9.29 8.27 9.53
N HIS A 146 -8.27 9.08 9.26
CA HIS A 146 -8.49 10.49 8.98
C HIS A 146 -9.12 10.57 7.60
N ASN A 147 -10.38 10.96 7.55
CA ASN A 147 -11.00 11.34 6.28
C ASN A 147 -10.35 12.66 5.85
N PRO A 148 -9.61 12.74 4.73
CA PRO A 148 -9.14 14.02 4.25
C PRO A 148 -10.37 14.89 3.96
N PRO A 149 -10.36 16.20 4.27
CA PRO A 149 -11.48 17.06 3.96
C PRO A 149 -11.76 16.97 2.46
N LEU A 150 -12.98 16.54 2.11
CA LEU A 150 -13.47 16.62 0.75
C LEU A 150 -13.28 18.07 0.30
N LEU A 151 -12.40 18.30 -0.66
CA LEU A 151 -12.35 19.57 -1.39
C LEU A 151 -13.77 19.79 -1.90
N GLN A 152 -14.47 20.73 -1.28
CA GLN A 152 -15.79 21.15 -1.72
C GLN A 152 -15.62 21.69 -3.13
N VAL A 153 -16.00 20.87 -4.11
CA VAL A 153 -16.21 21.34 -5.47
C VAL A 153 -17.40 22.28 -5.38
N GLU A 154 -17.14 23.59 -5.31
CA GLU A 154 -18.17 24.61 -5.41
C GLU A 154 -18.95 24.34 -6.71
N LYS A 155 -20.21 23.92 -6.56
CA LYS A 155 -21.15 23.88 -7.68
C LYS A 155 -21.37 25.32 -8.12
N SER A 156 -20.69 25.73 -9.19
CA SER A 156 -20.98 26.96 -9.90
C SER A 156 -22.42 26.92 -10.41
N THR A 157 -23.33 27.56 -9.66
CA THR A 157 -24.70 27.80 -10.09
C THR A 157 -24.65 28.85 -11.21
N LYS A 158 -24.65 28.39 -12.47
CA LYS A 158 -24.92 29.28 -13.60
C LYS A 158 -26.40 29.66 -13.58
N ASN A 159 -26.71 30.85 -13.07
CA ASN A 159 -27.98 31.51 -13.34
C ASN A 159 -28.00 31.97 -14.81
N CYS A 160 -28.61 31.16 -15.68
CA CYS A 160 -29.21 31.69 -16.92
C CYS A 160 -30.58 32.25 -16.54
N ILE A 161 -30.68 33.57 -16.44
CA ILE A 161 -31.96 34.28 -16.52
C ILE A 161 -31.99 34.90 -17.91
N THR A 162 -32.83 34.34 -18.76
CA THR A 162 -33.23 34.90 -20.05
C THR A 162 -34.30 35.96 -19.79
N ALA A 163 -34.08 37.17 -20.30
CA ALA A 163 -35.12 38.13 -20.68
C ALA A 163 -34.56 39.01 -21.80
#